data_AF-F8QE82-F1
#
_entry.id   AF-F8QE82-F1
#
_cell.length_a   1.000
_cell.length_b   1.000
_cell.length_c   1.000
_cell.angle_alpha   90.00
_cell.angle_beta   90.00
_cell.angle_gamma   90.00
#
_symmetry.space_group_name_H-M   'P 1'
#
loop_
_entity.id
_entity.type
_entity.pdbx_description
1 polymer ?
#
loop_
_entity_poly.entity_id
_entity_poly.type
_entity_poly.pdbx_seq_one_letter_code
_entity_poly.pdbx_strand_id
1 'polypeptide(L)' 'KYEELKPDHLRTSTQLMNLNVTGLCNTALPWFWSMDLKGDTSQQIWISEFYWVHWLKAKTMYNRWIEENILVRLKIKRTV' A
#
# COMPACT_ATOMS: atom_id res chain seq x y z
N LYS A 1 28.01 12.87 9.98
CA LYS A 1 29.13 11.89 9.96
C LYS A 1 28.64 10.73 9.10
N TYR A 2 29.31 10.42 8.00
CA TYR A 2 28.87 9.39 7.05
C TYR A 2 29.59 8.08 7.36
N GLU A 3 28.87 6.96 7.28
CA GLU A 3 29.44 5.61 7.42
C GLU A 3 29.96 5.09 6.08
N GLU A 4 31.01 4.27 6.15
CA GLU A 4 31.60 3.62 4.99
C GLU A 4 30.68 2.53 4.42
N LEU A 5 30.53 2.53 3.09
CA LEU A 5 29.69 1.58 2.38
C LEU A 5 30.42 0.24 2.24
N LYS A 6 29.94 -0.79 2.94
CA LYS A 6 30.52 -2.15 2.88
C LYS A 6 29.91 -2.97 1.76
N PRO A 7 30.65 -3.93 1.16
CA PRO A 7 30.12 -4.82 0.11
C PRO A 7 28.87 -5.60 0.55
N ASP A 8 28.78 -5.96 1.83
CA ASP A 8 27.62 -6.64 2.40
C ASP A 8 26.34 -5.78 2.36
N HIS A 9 26.48 -4.46 2.31
CA HIS A 9 25.34 -3.53 2.18
C HIS A 9 24.81 -3.49 0.73
N LEU A 10 25.61 -3.96 -0.24
CA LEU A 10 25.23 -4.05 -1.65
C LEU A 10 24.53 -5.38 -1.98
N ARG A 11 24.31 -6.23 -0.99
CA ARG A 11 23.71 -7.56 -1.18
C ARG A 11 22.19 -7.44 -1.31
N THR A 12 21.73 -6.97 -2.46
CA THR A 12 20.30 -6.88 -2.80
C THR A 12 19.75 -8.26 -3.15
N SER A 13 18.65 -8.66 -2.51
CA SER A 13 17.94 -9.88 -2.91
C SER A 13 17.44 -9.74 -4.35
N THR A 14 17.85 -10.63 -5.25
CA THR A 14 17.44 -10.63 -6.66
C THR A 14 15.92 -10.66 -6.84
N GLN A 15 15.19 -11.17 -5.84
CA GLN A 15 13.72 -11.15 -5.81
C GLN A 15 13.13 -9.73 -5.67
N LEU A 16 13.86 -8.77 -5.09
CA LEU A 16 13.43 -7.37 -4.98
C LEU A 16 13.66 -6.58 -6.27
N MET A 17 14.64 -6.98 -7.08
CA MET A 17 15.00 -6.26 -8.32
C MET A 17 14.03 -6.54 -9.47
N ASN A 18 13.31 -7.66 -9.46
CA ASN A 18 12.35 -8.01 -10.51
C ASN A 18 10.92 -8.12 -9.96
N LEU A 19 10.37 -6.97 -9.61
CA LEU A 19 9.01 -6.81 -9.06
C LEU A 19 7.89 -7.10 -10.05
N ASN A 20 8.21 -7.28 -11.34
CA ASN A 20 7.24 -7.49 -12.41
C ASN A 20 7.02 -8.97 -12.75
N VAL A 21 7.58 -9.89 -11.96
CA VAL A 21 7.34 -11.34 -12.14
C VAL A 21 5.91 -11.67 -11.71
N THR A 22 5.05 -11.93 -12.70
CA THR A 22 3.67 -12.35 -12.49
C THR A 22 3.64 -13.66 -11.69
N GLY A 23 2.86 -13.70 -10.61
CA GLY A 23 2.72 -14.89 -9.75
C GLY A 23 3.55 -14.88 -8.46
N LEU A 24 4.41 -13.87 -8.24
CA LEU A 24 5.18 -13.75 -7.00
C LEU A 24 4.39 -13.10 -5.84
N CYS A 25 3.21 -12.52 -6.12
CA CYS A 25 2.38 -11.82 -5.12
C CYS A 25 2.00 -12.66 -3.90
N ASN A 26 2.04 -14.00 -4.03
CA ASN A 26 1.71 -14.93 -2.95
C ASN A 26 2.93 -15.62 -2.34
N THR A 27 4.11 -15.53 -2.97
CA THR A 27 5.32 -16.24 -2.55
C THR A 27 6.35 -15.34 -1.88
N ALA A 28 6.36 -14.04 -2.23
CA ALA A 28 7.21 -13.05 -1.60
C ALA A 28 6.34 -11.97 -0.97
N LEU A 29 6.69 -11.57 0.25
CA LEU A 29 6.15 -10.33 0.84
C LEU A 29 6.40 -9.19 -0.16
N PRO A 30 5.41 -8.32 -0.42
CA PRO A 30 5.62 -7.13 -1.25
C PRO A 30 6.89 -6.38 -0.84
N TRP A 31 7.61 -5.81 -1.80
CA TRP A 31 8.92 -5.18 -1.57
C TRP A 31 8.94 -4.18 -0.42
N PHE A 32 7.84 -3.46 -0.22
CA PHE A 32 7.72 -2.47 0.85
C PHE A 32 7.71 -3.13 2.24
N TRP A 33 7.14 -4.33 2.40
CA TRP A 33 7.26 -5.10 3.65
C TRP A 33 8.66 -5.69 3.87
N SER A 34 9.45 -5.87 2.82
CA SER A 34 10.84 -6.36 2.93
C SER A 34 11.83 -5.28 3.39
N MET A 35 11.44 -3.99 3.36
CA MET A 35 12.29 -2.89 3.83
C MET A 35 12.40 -2.83 5.36
N ASP A 36 11.49 -3.47 6.09
CA ASP A 36 11.36 -3.35 7.56
C ASP A 36 12.13 -4.43 8.36
N LEU A 37 13.11 -5.09 7.73
CA LEU A 37 13.87 -6.21 8.33
C LEU A 37 14.77 -5.83 9.54
N LYS A 38 14.83 -4.55 9.92
CA LYS A 38 15.67 -4.06 11.03
C LYS A 38 14.89 -3.54 12.26
N GLY A 39 13.56 -3.70 12.29
CA GLY A 39 12.76 -3.47 13.49
C GLY A 39 12.55 -1.99 13.87
N ASP A 40 12.67 -1.08 12.90
CA ASP A 40 12.49 0.36 13.08
C ASP A 40 11.19 0.85 12.40
N THR A 41 10.14 0.03 12.51
CA THR A 41 8.81 0.23 11.91
C THR A 41 8.18 1.58 12.29
N SER A 42 8.60 2.17 13.42
CA SER A 42 8.08 3.45 13.93
C SER A 42 8.70 4.69 13.27
N GLN A 43 9.84 4.58 12.57
CA GLN A 43 10.59 5.74 12.04
C GLN A 43 10.42 5.95 10.53
N GLN A 44 9.70 5.07 9.86
CA GLN A 44 9.61 5.06 8.41
C GLN A 44 8.46 5.94 7.91
N ILE A 45 8.79 7.18 7.51
CA ILE A 45 7.86 8.18 6.94
C ILE A 45 6.98 7.56 5.83
N TRP A 46 7.54 6.69 4.99
CA TRP A 46 6.82 6.06 3.89
C TRP A 46 5.65 5.15 4.35
N ILE A 47 5.72 4.56 5.55
CA ILE A 47 4.62 3.74 6.11
C ILE A 47 3.40 4.62 6.39
N SER A 48 3.63 5.84 6.90
CA SER A 48 2.55 6.80 7.15
C SER A 48 1.86 7.25 5.86
N GLU A 49 2.63 7.48 4.79
CA GLU A 49 2.09 7.80 3.47
C GLU A 49 1.29 6.63 2.90
N PHE A 50 1.78 5.40 3.08
CA PHE A 50 1.07 4.19 2.66
C PHE A 50 -0.29 4.07 3.35
N TYR A 51 -0.34 4.25 4.68
CA TYR A 51 -1.60 4.25 5.42
C TYR A 51 -2.52 5.39 5.00
N TRP A 52 -1.97 6.58 4.73
CA TRP A 52 -2.76 7.72 4.29
C TRP A 52 -3.41 7.48 2.93
N VAL A 53 -2.68 6.92 1.97
CA VAL A 53 -3.23 6.54 0.65
C VAL A 53 -4.30 5.46 0.79
N HIS A 54 -4.06 4.44 1.62
CA HIS A 54 -5.07 3.39 1.88
C HIS A 54 -6.34 3.95 2.51
N TRP A 55 -6.17 4.84 3.49
CA TRP A 55 -7.28 5.54 4.12
C TRP A 55 -8.05 6.40 3.10
N LEU A 56 -7.36 7.12 2.21
CA LEU A 56 -7.99 7.94 1.17
C LEU A 56 -8.81 7.08 0.19
N LYS A 57 -8.29 5.91 -0.20
CA LYS A 57 -9.02 4.94 -1.03
C LYS A 57 -10.25 4.39 -0.30
N ALA A 58 -10.13 4.04 0.97
CA ALA A 58 -11.27 3.58 1.77
C ALA A 58 -12.33 4.70 1.92
N LYS A 59 -11.89 5.93 2.15
CA LYS A 59 -12.78 7.10 2.30
C LYS A 59 -13.55 7.41 1.02
N THR A 60 -12.88 7.37 -0.14
CA THR A 60 -13.53 7.58 -1.44
C THR A 60 -14.54 6.49 -1.76
N MET A 61 -14.23 5.22 -1.47
CA MET A 61 -15.18 4.11 -1.61
C MET A 61 -16.41 4.28 -0.72
N TYR A 62 -16.20 4.69 0.54
CA TYR A 62 -17.27 4.96 1.49
C TYR A 62 -18.19 6.10 1.02
N ASN A 63 -17.61 7.22 0.56
CA ASN A 63 -18.37 8.36 0.06
C ASN A 63 -19.22 7.96 -1.17
N ARG A 64 -18.62 7.23 -2.12
CA ARG A 64 -19.36 6.71 -3.29
C ARG A 64 -20.53 5.83 -2.87
N TRP A 65 -20.34 4.96 -1.90
CA TRP A 65 -21.41 4.08 -1.41
C TRP A 65 -22.57 4.88 -0.79
N ILE A 66 -22.28 5.96 -0.05
CA ILE A 66 -23.32 6.86 0.47
C ILE A 66 -24.10 7.51 -0.68
N GLU A 67 -23.40 8.06 -1.66
CA GLU A 67 -24.02 8.70 -2.83
C GLU A 67 -24.95 7.72 -3.57
N GLU A 68 -24.46 6.52 -3.86
CA GLU A 68 -25.23 5.46 -4.51
C GLU A 68 -26.49 5.10 -3.71
N ASN A 69 -26.39 4.95 -2.38
CA ASN A 69 -27.54 4.66 -1.52
C ASN A 69 -28.60 5.79 -1.57
N ILE A 70 -28.17 7.06 -1.60
CA ILE A 70 -29.09 8.20 -1.75
C ILE A 70 -29.77 8.16 -3.13
N LEU A 71 -29.00 7.95 -4.20
CA LEU A 71 -29.51 7.89 -5.57
C LEU A 71 -30.52 6.75 -5.76
N VAL A 72 -30.24 5.56 -5.22
CA VAL A 72 -31.16 4.41 -5.27
C VAL A 72 -32.47 4.75 -4.59
N ARG A 73 -32.44 5.34 -3.39
CA ARG A 73 -33.67 5.73 -2.66
C ARG A 73 -34.48 6.77 -3.41
N LEU A 74 -33.82 7.77 -4.01
CA LEU A 74 -34.50 8.79 -4.81
C LEU A 74 -35.11 8.22 -6.08
N LYS A 75 -34.42 7.28 -6.74
CA LYS A 75 -34.93 6.60 -7.93
C LYS A 75 -36.18 5.79 -7.62
N ILE A 76 -36.18 5.01 -6.54
CA ILE A 76 -37.36 4.23 -6.10
C ILE A 76 -38.55 5.15 -5.82
N LYS A 77 -38.34 6.28 -5.12
CA LYS A 77 -39.40 7.27 -4.86
C LYS A 77 -39.98 7.90 -6.11
N ARG A 78 -39.22 8.01 -7.20
CA ARG A 78 -39.68 8.57 -8.49
C ARG A 78 -40.43 7.56 -9.36
N THR A 79 -40.24 6.26 -9.12
CA THR A 79 -40.89 5.18 -9.88
C THR A 79 -42.22 4.72 -9.28
N VAL A 80 -42.56 5.20 -8.08
CA VAL A 80 -43.88 5.06 -7.43
C VAL A 80 -44.71 6.29 -7.75
#